data_AF-A0A9E5ZYW7-F1
#
_entry.id   AF-A0A9E5ZYW7-F1
#
_cell.length_a   1.000
_cell.length_b   1.000
_cell.length_c   1.000
_cell.angle_alpha   90.00
_cell.angle_beta   90.00
_cell.angle_gamma   90.00
#
_symmetry.space_group_name_H-M   'P 1'
#
loop_
_entity.id
_entity.type
_entity.pdbx_description
1 polymer ?
#
loop_
_entity_poly.entity_id
_entity_poly.type
_entity_poly.pdbx_seq_one_letter_code
_entity_poly.pdbx_strand_id
1 'polypeptide(L)' 'MSKHYVSVTDFEYVADLLRALRVFAPEFEHLSDEVTEELIESLGISEAALRRAAAEVASISANEN' A
#
# COMPACT_ATOMS: atom_id res chain seq x y z
N MET A 1 -13.65 9.64 23.10
CA MET A 1 -13.29 9.11 21.77
C MET A 1 -11.91 8.48 21.91
N SER A 2 -11.81 7.15 21.95
CA SER A 2 -10.50 6.48 21.88
C SER A 2 -9.88 6.77 20.52
N LYS A 3 -8.66 7.31 20.49
CA LYS A 3 -7.91 7.39 19.24
C LYS A 3 -7.60 5.95 18.83
N HIS A 4 -8.21 5.50 17.72
CA HIS A 4 -7.80 4.27 17.08
C HIS A 4 -6.53 4.57 16.30
N TYR A 5 -5.42 3.99 16.73
CA TYR A 5 -4.14 4.08 16.04
C TYR A 5 -4.01 2.91 15.07
N VAL A 6 -3.56 3.22 13.87
CA VAL A 6 -3.19 2.22 12.86
C VAL A 6 -1.78 1.72 13.19
N SER A 7 -1.59 0.41 13.21
CA SER A 7 -0.33 -0.24 13.51
C SER A 7 0.59 -0.32 12.29
N VAL A 8 1.89 -0.57 12.50
CA VAL A 8 2.84 -0.87 11.40
C VAL A 8 2.35 -2.04 10.55
N THR A 9 1.84 -3.08 11.20
CA THR A 9 1.33 -4.28 10.51
C THR A 9 0.13 -3.97 9.62
N ASP A 10 -0.68 -2.96 9.94
CA ASP A 10 -1.78 -2.54 9.08
C ASP A 10 -1.25 -1.87 7.80
N PHE A 11 -0.20 -1.05 7.89
CA PHE A 11 0.44 -0.44 6.71
C PHE A 11 1.06 -1.51 5.79
N GLU A 12 1.76 -2.48 6.37
CA GLU A 12 2.35 -3.59 5.62
C GLU A 12 1.28 -4.45 4.94
N TYR A 13 0.21 -4.78 5.65
CA TYR A 13 -0.91 -5.55 5.13
C TYR A 13 -1.56 -4.87 3.93
N VAL A 14 -1.88 -3.58 4.04
CA VAL A 14 -2.49 -2.84 2.92
C VAL A 14 -1.51 -2.72 1.74
N ALA A 15 -0.21 -2.51 2.00
CA ALA A 15 0.79 -2.50 0.93
C ALA A 15 0.84 -3.84 0.16
N ASP A 16 0.74 -4.97 0.85
CA ASP A 16 0.68 -6.29 0.22
C ASP A 16 -0.58 -6.49 -0.61
N LEU A 17 -1.74 -5.99 -0.15
CA LEU A 17 -2.98 -6.02 -0.93
C LEU A 17 -2.88 -5.18 -2.20
N LEU A 18 -2.34 -3.96 -2.11
CA LEU A 18 -2.13 -3.09 -3.28
C LEU A 18 -1.19 -3.75 -4.29
N ARG A 19 -0.12 -4.39 -3.82
CA ARG A 19 0.81 -5.14 -4.67
C ARG A 19 0.09 -6.31 -5.36
N ALA A 20 -0.75 -7.05 -4.65
CA ALA A 20 -1.53 -8.15 -5.22
C ALA A 20 -2.48 -7.63 -6.31
N LEU A 21 -3.23 -6.57 -6.03
CA LEU A 21 -4.12 -5.94 -7.02
C LEU A 21 -3.34 -5.47 -8.26
N ARG A 22 -2.14 -4.90 -8.08
CA ARG A 22 -1.29 -4.48 -9.21
C ARG A 22 -0.89 -5.64 -10.09
N VAL A 23 -0.57 -6.80 -9.50
CA VAL A 23 -0.20 -8.02 -10.25
C VAL A 23 -1.37 -8.53 -11.08
N PHE A 24 -2.58 -8.48 -10.53
CA PHE A 24 -3.79 -8.99 -11.20
C PHE A 24 -4.52 -7.93 -12.04
N ALA A 25 -4.10 -6.66 -12.02
CA ALA A 25 -4.73 -5.60 -12.79
C ALA A 25 -4.87 -5.90 -14.30
N PRO A 26 -3.88 -6.54 -14.98
CA PRO A 26 -4.03 -6.96 -16.38
C PRO A 26 -5.09 -8.04 -16.63
N GLU A 27 -5.55 -8.73 -15.58
CA GLU A 27 -6.56 -9.79 -15.66
C GLU A 27 -7.98 -9.26 -15.39
N PHE A 28 -8.14 -7.97 -15.11
CA PHE A 28 -9.45 -7.39 -14.80
C PHE A 28 -10.29 -7.25 -16.08
N GLU A 29 -11.46 -7.90 -16.07
CA GLU A 29 -12.41 -7.80 -17.18
C GLU A 29 -12.93 -6.37 -17.34
N HIS A 30 -13.16 -5.96 -18.60
CA HIS A 30 -13.81 -4.70 -18.97
C HIS A 30 -13.03 -3.40 -18.68
N LEU A 31 -11.71 -3.46 -18.45
CA LEU A 31 -10.86 -2.28 -18.45
C LEU A 31 -10.24 -2.04 -19.84
N SER A 32 -10.05 -0.78 -20.21
CA SER A 32 -9.19 -0.43 -21.35
C SER A 32 -7.72 -0.55 -20.93
N ASP A 33 -6.83 -0.68 -21.93
CA ASP A 33 -5.39 -0.72 -21.69
C ASP A 33 -4.91 0.54 -20.94
N GLU A 34 -5.38 1.72 -21.35
CA GLU A 34 -5.05 3.00 -20.71
C GLU A 34 -5.44 3.04 -19.22
N VAL A 35 -6.66 2.60 -18.90
CA VAL A 35 -7.13 2.56 -17.49
C VAL A 35 -6.37 1.50 -16.69
N THR A 36 -5.97 0.39 -17.33
CA THR A 36 -5.17 -0.66 -16.70
C THR A 36 -3.78 -0.15 -16.36
N GLU A 37 -3.14 0.59 -17.26
CA GLU A 37 -1.84 1.22 -17.02
C GLU A 37 -1.90 2.25 -15.89
N GLU A 38 -2.90 3.15 -15.90
CA GLU A 38 -3.10 4.14 -14.84
C GLU A 38 -3.32 3.48 -13.47
N LEU A 39 -4.10 2.39 -13.44
CA LEU A 39 -4.36 1.62 -12.23
C LEU A 39 -3.07 0.98 -11.69
N ILE A 40 -2.26 0.37 -12.55
CA ILE A 40 -0.98 -0.26 -12.18
C ILE A 40 -0.02 0.77 -11.58
N GLU A 41 0.11 1.94 -12.20
CA GLU A 41 0.95 3.04 -11.71
C GLU A 41 0.46 3.53 -10.34
N SER A 42 -0.83 3.83 -10.23
CA SER A 42 -1.45 4.36 -9.00
C SER A 42 -1.31 3.40 -7.82
N LEU A 43 -1.51 2.09 -8.06
CA LEU A 43 -1.32 1.06 -7.05
C LEU A 43 0.14 0.96 -6.61
N GLY A 44 1.10 1.11 -7.55
CA GLY A 44 2.52 1.09 -7.23
C GLY A 44 2.98 2.30 -6.41
N ILE A 45 2.50 3.49 -6.74
CA ILE A 45 2.79 4.71 -5.96
C ILE A 45 2.24 4.57 -4.53
N SER A 46 1.01 4.07 -4.41
CA SER A 46 0.33 3.88 -3.12
C SER A 46 1.04 2.82 -2.26
N GLU A 47 1.41 1.68 -2.86
CA GLU A 47 2.22 0.64 -2.19
C GLU A 47 3.53 1.24 -1.63
N ALA A 48 4.28 1.96 -2.45
CA ALA A 48 5.55 2.55 -2.06
C ALA A 48 5.39 3.62 -0.96
N ALA A 49 4.29 4.37 -0.96
CA ALA A 49 3.99 5.31 0.11
C ALA A 49 3.74 4.60 1.45
N LEU A 50 2.94 3.52 1.44
CA LEU A 50 2.65 2.75 2.64
C LEU A 50 3.88 2.04 3.21
N ARG A 51 4.75 1.48 2.36
CA ARG A 51 6.02 0.88 2.80
C ARG A 51 6.94 1.89 3.47
N ARG A 52 7.00 3.13 2.94
CA ARG A 52 7.77 4.22 3.56
C ARG A 52 7.19 4.62 4.91
N ALA A 53 5.87 4.76 5.00
CA ALA A 53 5.20 5.05 6.27
C ALA A 53 5.47 3.96 7.32
N ALA A 54 5.37 2.68 6.93
CA ALA A 54 5.67 1.55 7.81
C ALA A 54 7.12 1.60 8.33
N ALA A 55 8.09 1.86 7.44
CA ALA A 55 9.50 1.98 7.81
C ALA A 55 9.76 3.16 8.76
N GLU A 56 9.12 4.31 8.53
CA GLU A 56 9.24 5.49 9.39
C GLU A 56 8.72 5.19 10.80
N VAL A 57 7.51 4.62 10.91
CA VAL A 57 6.93 4.25 12.21
C VAL A 57 7.77 3.20 12.94
N ALA A 58 8.31 2.21 12.23
CA ALA A 58 9.20 1.20 12.81
C ALA A 58 10.51 1.83 13.36
N SER A 59 11.09 2.78 12.63
CA SER A 59 12.31 3.48 13.06
C SER A 59 12.11 4.35 14.30
N ILE A 60 10.96 5.04 14.39
CA ILE A 60 10.60 5.85 15.57
C ILE A 60 10.43 4.92 16.78
N SER A 61 9.70 3.82 16.61
CA SER A 61 9.45 2.84 17.68
C SER A 61 10.74 2.17 18.19
N ALA A 62 11.75 2.02 17.33
CA ALA A 62 13.05 1.47 17.70
C ALA A 62 13.95 2.47 18.45
N ASN A 63 13.78 3.77 18.23
CA ASN A 63 14.54 4.83 18.90
C ASN A 63 13.95 5.28 20.25
N GLU A 64 12.73 4.85 20.58
CA GLU A 64 12.07 5.13 21.86
C GLU A 64 12.30 4.05 22.93
N ASN A 65 12.96 2.93 22.58
CA ASN A 65 13.37 1.85 23.49
C ASN A 65 14.87 1.90 23.78
#